data_AF-A0A1F8ST43-F1
#
_entry.id   AF-A0A1F8ST43-F1
#
_cell.length_a   1.000
_cell.length_b   1.000
_cell.length_c   1.000
_cell.angle_alpha   90.00
_cell.angle_beta   90.00
_cell.angle_gamma   90.00
#
_symmetry.space_group_name_H-M   'P 1'
#
loop_
_entity.id
_entity.type
_entity.pdbx_description
1 polymer ?
#
loop_
_entity_poly.entity_id
_entity_poly.type
_entity_poly.pdbx_seq_one_letter_code
_entity_poly.pdbx_strand_id
1 'polypeptide(L)'
;MKRWTLVSLAVVLGSCTGVATPPWQLAGDALPKPTDFTDPQPVMTLQEVNLENYGLAPELENEVWLNTDQPLRLAELRGKVVLIEMWTFG
;
A
#
# COMPACT_ATOMS: atom_id res chain seq x y z
N MET A 1 31.33 -22.00 -34.43
CA MET A 1 31.04 -21.45 -33.08
C MET A 1 29.92 -20.39 -33.14
N LYS A 2 28.75 -20.71 -33.73
CA LYS A 2 27.68 -19.72 -33.96
C LYS A 2 26.31 -20.38 -34.14
N ARG A 3 26.06 -21.45 -33.38
CA ARG A 3 24.78 -22.18 -33.33
C ARG A 3 24.21 -22.28 -31.91
N TRP A 4 25.03 -22.01 -30.90
CA TRP A 4 24.65 -22.13 -29.49
C TRP A 4 24.04 -20.83 -28.95
N THR A 5 24.27 -19.69 -29.60
CA THR A 5 23.73 -18.39 -29.20
C THR A 5 22.23 -18.25 -29.41
N LEU A 6 21.62 -19.05 -30.30
CA LEU A 6 20.18 -19.01 -30.56
C LEU A 6 19.36 -19.80 -29.53
N VAL A 7 19.97 -20.77 -28.85
CA VAL A 7 19.27 -21.60 -27.85
C VAL A 7 19.01 -20.81 -26.56
N SER A 8 19.90 -19.89 -26.19
CA SER A 8 19.77 -19.08 -24.99
C SER A 8 18.64 -18.03 -25.06
N LEU A 9 18.32 -17.53 -26.26
CA LEU A 9 17.27 -16.52 -26.44
C LEU A 9 15.86 -17.09 -26.25
N ALA A 10 15.66 -18.38 -26.58
CA ALA A 10 14.36 -19.03 -26.46
C ALA A 10 13.99 -19.38 -25.00
N VAL A 11 14.97 -19.64 -24.14
CA VAL A 11 14.73 -19.99 -22.73
C VAL A 11 14.28 -18.78 -21.89
N VAL A 12 14.66 -17.56 -22.27
CA VAL A 12 14.34 -16.33 -21.53
C VAL A 12 12.90 -15.85 -21.76
N LEU A 13 12.28 -16.19 -22.90
CA LEU A 13 10.94 -15.72 -23.27
C LEU A 13 9.78 -16.59 -22.73
N GLY A 14 10.07 -17.76 -22.14
CA GLY A 14 9.05 -18.72 -21.69
C GLY A 14 8.54 -18.53 -20.25
N SER A 15 9.07 -17.57 -19.49
CA SER A 15 8.91 -17.56 -18.02
C SER A 15 7.75 -16.70 -17.48
N CYS A 16 6.99 -16.01 -18.35
CA CYS A 16 6.00 -15.01 -17.92
C CYS A 16 4.53 -15.45 -18.02
N THR A 17 4.21 -16.74 -17.87
CA THR A 17 2.80 -17.20 -17.80
C THR A 17 2.45 -17.93 -16.50
N GLY A 18 3.18 -17.65 -15.42
CA GLY A 18 2.75 -18.01 -14.07
C GLY A 18 1.79 -16.98 -13.52
N VAL A 19 0.52 -16.99 -13.97
CA VAL A 19 -0.55 -16.29 -13.25
C VAL A 19 -0.78 -17.06 -11.96
N ALA A 20 -0.04 -16.69 -10.91
CA ALA A 20 -0.37 -17.10 -9.56
C ALA A 20 -1.69 -16.40 -9.21
N THR A 21 -2.81 -17.13 -9.29
CA THR A 21 -4.07 -16.65 -8.73
C THR A 21 -3.81 -16.39 -7.25
N PRO A 22 -3.93 -15.14 -6.79
CA PRO A 22 -3.65 -14.83 -5.40
C PRO A 22 -4.65 -15.57 -4.52
N PRO A 23 -4.26 -15.95 -3.29
CA PRO A 23 -5.08 -16.80 -2.41
C PRO A 23 -6.46 -16.21 -2.08
N TRP A 24 -6.66 -14.91 -2.27
CA TRP A 24 -7.96 -14.26 -2.10
C TRP A 24 -8.97 -14.59 -3.20
N GLN A 25 -8.54 -15.14 -4.35
CA GLN A 25 -9.42 -15.37 -5.51
C GLN A 25 -10.16 -16.73 -5.46
N LEU A 26 -9.74 -17.66 -4.61
CA LEU A 26 -10.45 -18.94 -4.37
C LEU A 26 -11.58 -18.81 -3.33
N ALA A 27 -11.76 -17.63 -2.73
CA ALA A 27 -12.74 -17.40 -1.67
C ALA A 27 -14.14 -16.98 -2.19
N GLY A 28 -14.33 -16.85 -3.50
CA GLY A 28 -15.54 -16.26 -4.10
C GLY A 28 -16.79 -17.15 -4.08
N ASP A 29 -16.64 -18.48 -4.10
CA ASP A 29 -17.77 -19.38 -4.41
C ASP A 29 -18.46 -20.00 -3.18
N ALA A 30 -17.98 -19.71 -1.97
CA ALA A 30 -18.49 -20.34 -0.74
C ALA A 30 -18.92 -19.34 0.34
N LEU A 31 -19.19 -18.08 -0.01
CA LEU A 31 -19.79 -17.17 0.95
C LEU A 31 -21.23 -17.64 1.26
N PRO A 32 -21.57 -17.88 2.54
CA PRO A 32 -22.95 -18.19 2.89
C PRO A 32 -23.83 -17.03 2.41
N LYS A 33 -24.91 -17.37 1.70
CA LYS A 33 -25.96 -16.41 1.34
C LYS A 33 -26.30 -15.62 2.61
N PRO A 34 -26.33 -14.26 2.57
CA PRO A 34 -26.60 -13.45 3.75
C PRO A 34 -27.85 -13.98 4.45
N THR A 35 -27.64 -14.61 5.60
CA THR A 35 -28.71 -14.99 6.50
C THR A 35 -29.37 -13.71 6.96
N ASP A 36 -30.69 -13.67 6.85
CA ASP A 36 -31.55 -12.55 7.22
C ASP A 36 -31.13 -11.98 8.59
N PHE A 37 -30.62 -10.76 8.59
CA PHE A 37 -30.06 -10.09 9.77
C PHE A 37 -31.20 -9.51 10.63
N THR A 38 -32.06 -10.37 11.16
CA THR A 38 -33.19 -9.96 12.01
C THR A 38 -32.82 -9.76 13.49
N ASP A 39 -31.53 -9.87 13.85
CA ASP A 39 -31.04 -9.45 15.17
C ASP A 39 -30.65 -7.96 15.13
N PRO A 40 -31.19 -7.10 16.02
CA PRO A 40 -30.75 -5.73 16.14
C PRO A 40 -29.36 -5.69 16.80
N GLN A 41 -28.32 -5.91 16.01
CA GLN A 41 -26.97 -5.55 16.41
C GLN A 41 -26.92 -4.02 16.56
N PRO A 42 -26.25 -3.47 17.59
CA PRO A 42 -25.95 -2.06 17.60
C PRO A 42 -25.14 -1.76 16.34
N VAL A 43 -25.77 -1.08 15.38
CA VAL A 43 -25.11 -0.64 14.17
C VAL A 43 -24.00 0.27 14.64
N MET A 44 -22.74 -0.16 14.54
CA MET A 44 -21.61 0.77 14.61
C MET A 44 -21.80 1.70 13.42
N THR A 45 -22.49 2.81 13.66
CA THR A 45 -22.61 3.89 12.70
C THR A 45 -21.20 4.35 12.43
N LEU A 46 -20.70 4.05 11.24
CA LEU A 46 -19.50 4.68 10.72
C LEU A 46 -19.83 6.17 10.68
N GLN A 47 -19.41 6.91 11.71
CA GLN A 47 -19.43 8.36 11.66
C GLN A 47 -18.54 8.74 10.49
N GLU A 48 -19.15 9.35 9.48
CA GLU A 48 -18.42 9.89 8.35
C GLU A 48 -17.51 10.99 8.88
N VAL A 49 -16.24 10.66 9.06
CA VAL A 49 -15.23 11.62 9.48
C VAL A 49 -14.94 12.50 8.27
N ASN A 50 -15.54 13.69 8.26
CA ASN A 50 -15.23 14.71 7.28
C ASN A 50 -13.82 15.27 7.60
N LEU A 51 -12.84 14.92 6.78
CA LEU A 51 -11.47 15.42 6.92
C LEU A 51 -11.32 16.70 6.10
N GLU A 52 -11.09 17.81 6.79
CA GLU A 52 -10.85 19.11 6.15
C GLU A 52 -9.53 19.13 5.38
N ASN A 53 -9.54 19.82 4.24
CA ASN A 53 -8.35 20.04 3.41
C ASN A 53 -7.81 21.45 3.65
N TYR A 54 -6.69 21.56 4.36
CA TYR A 54 -6.01 22.83 4.66
C TYR A 54 -4.93 23.21 3.62
N GLY A 55 -4.92 22.58 2.45
CA GLY A 55 -3.93 22.81 1.41
C GLY A 55 -2.71 21.90 1.52
N LEU A 56 -1.63 22.32 0.87
CA LEU A 56 -0.39 21.54 0.85
C LEU A 56 0.36 21.69 2.17
N ALA A 57 0.84 20.57 2.71
CA ALA A 57 1.75 20.58 3.85
C ALA A 57 3.02 21.38 3.50
N PRO A 58 3.44 22.35 4.34
CA PRO A 58 4.73 23.05 4.20
C PRO A 58 5.91 22.08 4.31
N GLU A 59 7.03 22.39 3.65
CA GLU A 59 8.22 21.53 3.66
C GLU A 59 8.95 21.54 5.02
N LEU A 60 9.68 20.47 5.33
CA LEU A 60 10.52 20.35 6.52
C LEU A 60 11.92 20.90 6.24
N GLU A 61 12.39 21.84 7.06
CA GLU A 61 13.65 22.58 6.86
C GLU A 61 14.67 22.36 8.00
N ASN A 62 14.60 21.22 8.70
CA ASN A 62 15.47 20.90 9.82
C ASN A 62 16.93 20.65 9.39
N GLU A 63 17.88 21.12 10.21
CA GLU A 63 19.33 20.92 10.02
C GLU A 63 19.79 19.52 10.46
N VAL A 64 19.15 18.96 11.50
CA VAL A 64 19.52 17.68 12.11
C VAL A 64 18.39 16.67 11.95
N TRP A 65 18.77 15.47 11.53
CA TRP A 65 17.88 14.33 11.34
C TRP A 65 18.40 13.11 12.09
N LEU A 66 17.49 12.35 12.69
CA LEU A 66 17.79 11.12 13.42
C LEU A 66 17.06 9.95 12.75
N ASN A 67 17.63 8.74 12.87
CA ASN A 67 17.07 7.49 12.32
C ASN A 67 16.90 7.44 10.79
N THR A 68 17.67 8.23 10.06
CA THR A 68 17.67 8.25 8.58
C THR A 68 19.07 8.56 8.06
N ASP A 69 19.40 8.02 6.89
CA ASP A 69 20.68 8.27 6.21
C ASP A 69 20.70 9.63 5.46
N GLN A 70 19.54 10.19 5.17
CA GLN A 70 19.36 11.44 4.42
C GLN A 70 18.25 12.31 5.04
N PRO A 71 18.28 13.64 4.83
CA PRO A 71 17.17 14.51 5.22
C PRO A 71 15.83 14.04 4.64
N LEU A 72 14.78 14.02 5.46
CA LEU A 72 13.45 13.64 5.00
C LEU A 72 12.75 14.83 4.34
N ARG A 73 12.21 14.65 3.13
CA ARG A 73 11.43 15.68 2.42
C ARG A 73 10.00 15.22 2.21
N LEU A 74 9.01 16.06 2.49
CA LEU A 74 7.60 15.71 2.29
C LEU A 74 7.26 15.49 0.82
N ALA A 75 7.96 16.16 -0.08
CA ALA A 75 7.85 15.92 -1.52
C ALA A 75 8.15 14.47 -1.92
N GLU A 76 9.05 13.79 -1.19
CA GLU A 76 9.46 12.41 -1.47
C GLU A 76 8.52 11.36 -0.82
N LEU A 77 7.67 11.78 0.13
CA LEU A 77 6.74 10.91 0.85
C LEU A 77 5.34 10.85 0.22
N ARG A 78 5.15 11.41 -0.97
CA ARG A 78 3.86 11.35 -1.69
C ARG A 78 3.42 9.89 -1.91
N GLY A 79 2.11 9.67 -1.80
CA GLY A 79 1.51 8.33 -1.85
C GLY A 79 1.52 7.59 -0.50
N LYS A 80 2.04 8.20 0.57
CA LYS A 80 1.96 7.70 1.95
C LYS A 80 1.12 8.63 2.81
N VAL A 81 0.52 8.07 3.86
CA VAL A 81 -0.06 8.86 4.97
C VAL A 81 1.08 9.22 5.93
N VAL A 82 1.21 10.50 6.28
CA VAL A 82 2.29 11.03 7.11
C VAL A 82 1.70 11.73 8.33
N LEU A 83 2.23 11.45 9.51
CA LEU A 83 1.93 12.14 10.76
C LEU A 83 3.11 13.03 11.13
N ILE A 84 2.83 14.29 11.48
CA ILE A 84 3.82 15.22 12.01
C ILE A 84 3.56 15.39 13.51
N GLU A 85 4.54 15.04 14.33
CA GLU A 85 4.47 15.10 15.78
C GLU A 85 5.49 16.10 16.33
N MET A 86 5.00 17.11 17.06
CA MET A 86 5.84 18.13 17.70
C MET A 86 5.99 17.79 19.18
N TRP A 87 7.20 17.51 19.63
CA TRP A 87 7.49 17.12 21.02
C TRP A 87 8.85 17.64 21.50
N THR A 88 9.11 17.55 22.80
CA THR A 88 10.41 17.86 23.43
C THR A 88 10.79 16.75 24.40
N PHE A 89 12.08 16.50 24.58
CA PHE A 89 12.56 15.64 25.67
C PHE A 89 12.40 16.37 27.02
N GLY A 90 12.21 15.60 28.10
CA GLY A 90 12.08 16.08 29.47
C GLY A 90 13.08 15.41 30.38
#